data_AF-A0A1H3R3X8-F1
#
_entry.id   AF-A0A1H3R3X8-F1
#
_cell.length_a   1.000
_cell.length_b   1.000
_cell.length_c   1.000
_cell.angle_alpha   90.00
_cell.angle_beta   90.00
_cell.angle_gamma   90.00
#
_symmetry.space_group_name_H-M   'P 1'
#
loop_
_entity.id
_entity.type
_entity.pdbx_description
1 polymer ?
#
loop_
_entity_poly.entity_id
_entity_poly.type
_entity_poly.pdbx_seq_one_letter_code
_entity_poly.pdbx_strand_id
1 'polypeptide(L)'
;MSDLRRFAWYPATLKLNWALSGPVPWTAEEVRGAGTVHLGSGLDGLTHYAADLATDRRPRQPFLLLGQMTAADPTRSPEGTEVVWAYTHLPRRIAGDPEVVRRQVAAVEELLEQHAPGFGGRVLNRVCRRPVIWRRPTGR
;
A
#
# COMPACT_ATOMS: atom_id res chain seq x y z
N MET A 1 -34.47 3.99 -1.86
CA MET A 1 -33.50 2.88 -2.11
C MET A 1 -32.93 2.83 -3.55
N SER A 2 -33.20 3.79 -4.45
CA SER A 2 -32.58 3.83 -5.80
C SER A 2 -31.13 4.32 -5.78
N ASP A 3 -30.74 5.10 -4.77
CA ASP A 3 -29.46 5.82 -4.72
C ASP A 3 -28.24 4.90 -4.55
N LEU A 4 -28.38 3.84 -3.74
CA LEU A 4 -27.33 2.82 -3.56
C LEU A 4 -26.99 2.07 -4.85
N ARG A 5 -27.86 2.07 -5.87
CA ARG A 5 -27.59 1.41 -7.15
C ARG A 5 -26.58 2.19 -8.01
N ARG A 6 -26.59 3.53 -7.92
CA ARG A 6 -25.72 4.45 -8.68
C ARG A 6 -24.43 4.81 -7.96
N PHE A 7 -24.30 4.44 -6.69
CA PHE A 7 -23.08 4.68 -5.91
C PHE A 7 -21.85 4.06 -6.61
N ALA A 8 -20.93 4.92 -7.02
CA ALA A 8 -19.63 4.53 -7.56
C ALA A 8 -18.73 4.14 -6.40
N TRP A 9 -18.42 2.84 -6.32
CA TRP A 9 -17.58 2.33 -5.25
C TRP A 9 -16.12 2.72 -5.48
N TYR A 10 -15.48 3.25 -4.45
CA TYR A 10 -14.06 3.52 -4.46
C TYR A 10 -13.24 2.23 -4.68
N PRO A 11 -12.04 2.30 -5.31
CA PRO A 11 -11.12 1.18 -5.44
C PRO A 11 -10.88 0.43 -4.14
N ALA A 12 -10.55 -0.85 -4.26
CA ALA A 12 -10.29 -1.71 -3.12
C ALA A 12 -8.92 -1.38 -2.49
N THR A 13 -8.82 -1.35 -1.17
CA THR A 13 -7.57 -1.02 -0.45
C THR A 13 -6.80 -2.27 -0.06
N LEU A 14 -5.55 -2.37 -0.53
CA LEU A 14 -4.55 -3.33 -0.08
C LEU A 14 -3.66 -2.64 0.96
N LYS A 15 -3.65 -3.13 2.20
CA LYS A 15 -2.82 -2.57 3.27
C LYS A 15 -1.76 -3.55 3.73
N LEU A 16 -0.53 -3.07 3.81
CA LEU A 16 0.63 -3.81 4.31
C LEU A 16 1.13 -3.14 5.59
N ASN A 17 1.63 -3.95 6.51
CA ASN A 17 2.23 -3.49 7.77
C ASN A 17 3.50 -4.29 7.96
N TRP A 18 4.58 -3.63 8.37
CA TRP A 18 5.87 -4.24 8.60
C TRP A 18 6.36 -3.89 10.00
N ALA A 19 6.94 -4.89 10.67
CA ALA A 19 7.83 -4.70 11.80
C ALA A 19 9.26 -4.85 11.29
N LEU A 20 10.12 -3.91 11.65
CA LEU A 20 11.48 -3.79 11.15
C LEU A 20 12.50 -3.88 12.30
N SER A 21 13.65 -4.47 12.03
CA SER A 21 14.77 -4.59 12.98
C SER A 21 15.55 -3.29 13.21
N GLY A 22 15.10 -2.19 12.61
CA GLY A 22 15.71 -0.87 12.66
C GLY A 22 14.93 0.10 11.79
N PRO A 23 15.38 1.36 11.66
CA PRO A 23 14.66 2.37 10.91
C PRO A 23 14.51 2.01 9.42
N VAL A 24 13.62 2.63 8.67
CA VAL A 24 13.61 2.48 7.20
C VAL A 24 14.88 3.15 6.61
N PRO A 25 15.68 2.44 5.77
CA PRO A 25 16.93 2.97 5.22
C PRO A 25 16.68 3.88 4.01
N TRP A 26 15.86 4.92 4.17
CA TRP A 26 15.55 5.86 3.09
C TRP A 26 16.82 6.46 2.47
N THR A 27 16.87 6.49 1.15
CA THR A 27 17.89 7.22 0.39
C THR A 27 17.78 8.73 0.60
N ALA A 28 16.55 9.25 0.70
CA ALA A 28 16.30 10.65 1.06
C ALA A 28 16.23 10.79 2.59
N GLU A 29 17.23 11.43 3.19
CA GLU A 29 17.37 11.47 4.64
C GLU A 29 16.27 12.27 5.33
N GLU A 30 15.74 13.30 4.65
CA GLU A 30 14.68 14.18 5.14
C GLU A 30 13.37 13.43 5.41
N VAL A 31 13.18 12.27 4.76
CA VAL A 31 12.01 11.42 4.91
C VAL A 31 12.00 10.68 6.25
N ARG A 32 13.16 10.48 6.88
CA ARG A 32 13.29 9.69 8.13
C ARG A 32 12.45 10.26 9.28
N GLY A 33 12.25 11.58 9.32
CA GLY A 33 11.43 12.24 10.35
C GLY A 33 9.95 12.41 9.99
N ALA A 34 9.53 12.06 8.78
CA ALA A 34 8.17 12.31 8.32
C ALA A 34 7.18 11.32 8.96
N GLY A 35 6.05 11.79 9.49
CA GLY A 35 5.00 10.87 9.97
C GLY A 35 4.32 10.10 8.84
N THR A 36 4.31 10.64 7.62
CA THR A 36 3.69 10.03 6.43
C THR A 36 4.47 10.38 5.18
N VAL A 37 4.63 9.39 4.30
CA VAL A 37 5.41 9.43 3.07
C VAL A 37 4.51 8.99 1.93
N HIS A 38 4.46 9.77 0.86
CA HIS A 38 3.85 9.34 -0.40
C HIS A 38 4.95 8.77 -1.28
N LEU A 39 4.83 7.51 -1.67
CA LEU A 39 5.83 6.82 -2.47
C LEU A 39 5.22 6.36 -3.79
N GLY A 40 5.85 6.71 -4.90
CA GLY A 40 5.41 6.32 -6.23
C GLY A 40 6.00 7.24 -7.27
N SER A 41 5.71 6.93 -8.54
CA SER A 41 6.16 7.74 -9.66
C SER A 41 5.49 9.13 -9.63
N GLY A 42 6.12 10.10 -10.30
CA GLY A 42 5.62 11.48 -10.40
C GLY A 42 4.24 11.58 -11.07
N LEU A 43 3.85 12.77 -11.52
CA LEU A 43 2.51 13.02 -12.09
C LEU A 43 2.09 12.03 -13.19
N ASP A 44 3.00 11.64 -14.09
CA ASP A 44 2.73 10.64 -15.12
C ASP A 44 2.44 9.25 -14.54
N GLY A 45 3.17 8.90 -13.48
CA GLY A 45 2.99 7.69 -12.70
C GLY A 45 1.62 7.60 -12.04
N LEU A 46 1.23 8.69 -11.37
CA LEU A 46 -0.10 8.83 -10.78
C LEU A 46 -1.21 8.75 -11.83
N THR A 47 -0.99 9.32 -13.01
CA THR A 47 -1.94 9.27 -14.12
C THR A 47 -2.13 7.84 -14.62
N HIS A 48 -1.05 7.09 -14.84
CA HIS A 48 -1.13 5.68 -15.22
C HIS A 48 -1.76 4.81 -14.13
N TYR A 49 -1.39 5.04 -12.87
CA TYR A 49 -1.98 4.36 -11.72
C TYR A 49 -3.49 4.57 -11.65
N ALA A 50 -3.96 5.81 -11.79
CA ALA A 50 -5.39 6.14 -11.81
C ALA A 50 -6.11 5.52 -13.01
N ALA A 51 -5.50 5.54 -14.20
CA ALA A 51 -6.07 4.93 -15.40
C ALA A 51 -6.19 3.41 -15.28
N ASP A 52 -5.19 2.73 -14.71
CA ASP A 52 -5.23 1.30 -14.45
C ASP A 52 -6.38 0.95 -13.49
N LEU A 53 -6.53 1.69 -12.39
CA LEU A 53 -7.65 1.51 -11.46
C LEU A 53 -9.02 1.71 -12.12
N ALA A 54 -9.15 2.75 -12.95
CA ALA A 54 -10.40 3.07 -13.65
C ALA A 54 -10.77 2.06 -14.73
N THR A 55 -9.80 1.31 -15.25
CA THR A 55 -9.98 0.34 -16.35
C THR A 55 -9.88 -1.12 -15.90
N ASP A 56 -10.04 -1.38 -14.60
CA ASP A 56 -9.96 -2.71 -14.00
C ASP A 56 -8.62 -3.44 -14.24
N ARG A 57 -7.54 -2.70 -14.45
CA ARG A 57 -6.18 -3.23 -14.63
C ARG A 57 -5.39 -3.08 -13.34
N ARG A 58 -4.56 -4.09 -13.04
CA ARG A 58 -3.63 -4.03 -11.91
C ARG A 58 -2.57 -2.95 -12.18
N PRO A 59 -2.38 -1.95 -11.32
CA PRO A 59 -1.33 -0.95 -11.50
C PRO A 59 0.06 -1.59 -11.51
N ARG A 60 0.84 -1.38 -12.58
CA ARG A 60 2.21 -1.91 -12.67
C ARG A 60 3.16 -1.20 -11.70
N GLN A 61 3.04 0.12 -11.60
CA GLN A 61 3.74 0.94 -10.63
C GLN A 61 2.75 1.30 -9.53
N PRO A 62 2.93 0.82 -8.29
CA PRO A 62 2.05 1.19 -7.20
C PRO A 62 2.31 2.64 -6.78
N PHE A 63 1.25 3.29 -6.29
CA PHE A 63 1.35 4.48 -5.47
C PHE A 63 0.99 4.11 -4.03
N LEU A 64 1.81 4.54 -3.08
CA LEU A 64 1.71 4.21 -1.67
C LEU A 64 1.48 5.47 -0.85
N LEU A 65 0.54 5.38 0.09
CA LEU A 65 0.62 6.17 1.31
C LEU A 65 1.25 5.29 2.39
N LEU A 66 2.40 5.71 2.91
CA LEU A 66 3.15 5.01 3.95
C LEU A 66 3.17 5.86 5.22
N GLY A 67 2.83 5.28 6.37
CA GLY A 67 2.93 5.92 7.67
C GLY A 67 4.07 5.34 8.50
N GLN A 68 4.88 6.23 9.06
CA GLN A 68 6.03 5.91 9.92
C GLN A 68 5.60 6.08 11.37
N MET A 69 5.04 5.01 11.94
CA MET A 69 4.39 5.11 13.25
C MET A 69 5.41 5.40 14.35
N THR A 70 6.58 4.75 14.31
CA THR A 70 7.64 4.96 15.30
C THR A 70 8.29 6.34 15.17
N ALA A 71 8.41 6.89 13.96
CA ALA A 71 8.91 8.25 13.76
C ALA A 71 7.94 9.30 14.35
N ALA A 72 6.63 9.06 14.25
CA ALA A 72 5.62 9.93 14.83
C ALA A 72 5.48 9.77 16.36
N ASP A 73 5.60 8.54 16.87
CA ASP A 73 5.50 8.18 18.29
C ASP A 73 6.44 7.00 18.58
N PRO A 74 7.60 7.23 19.23
CA PRO A 74 8.58 6.18 19.52
C PRO A 74 8.02 5.02 20.37
N THR A 75 6.94 5.23 21.13
CA THR A 75 6.35 4.18 21.99
C THR A 75 5.61 3.09 21.20
N ARG A 76 5.42 3.29 19.89
CA ARG A 76 4.73 2.34 19.00
C ARG A 76 5.55 1.10 18.64
N SER A 77 6.84 1.08 18.96
CA SER A 77 7.75 -0.04 18.72
C SER A 77 8.77 -0.15 19.85
N PRO A 78 9.30 -1.34 20.16
CA PRO A 78 10.47 -1.49 21.01
C PRO A 78 11.67 -0.63 20.54
N GLU A 79 12.51 -0.21 21.48
CA GLU A 79 13.73 0.54 21.16
C GLU A 79 14.61 -0.22 20.14
N GLY A 80 15.16 0.51 19.18
CA GLY A 80 15.98 -0.06 18.10
C GLY A 80 15.18 -0.72 16.97
N THR A 81 13.85 -0.72 17.02
CA THR A 81 12.96 -1.28 15.96
C THR A 81 12.02 -0.22 15.39
N GLU A 82 11.43 -0.50 14.24
CA GLU A 82 10.43 0.39 13.62
C GLU A 82 9.19 -0.39 13.18
N VAL A 83 8.01 0.23 13.29
CA VAL A 83 6.78 -0.26 12.65
C VAL A 83 6.26 0.75 11.63
N VAL A 84 6.04 0.27 10.41
CA VAL A 84 5.48 1.06 9.31
C VAL A 84 4.27 0.38 8.71
N TRP A 85 3.35 1.16 8.16
CA TRP A 85 2.25 0.66 7.34
C TRP A 85 2.25 1.36 6.00
N ALA A 86 1.78 0.70 4.97
CA ALA A 86 1.45 1.33 3.71
C ALA A 86 0.13 0.83 3.19
N TYR A 87 -0.56 1.64 2.40
CA TYR A 87 -1.65 1.14 1.57
C TYR A 87 -1.53 1.61 0.13
N THR A 88 -2.08 0.79 -0.75
CA THR A 88 -2.28 1.07 -2.17
C THR A 88 -3.65 0.54 -2.59
N HIS A 89 -4.05 0.80 -3.82
CA HIS A 89 -5.34 0.37 -4.34
C HIS A 89 -5.21 -0.70 -5.43
N LEU A 90 -6.24 -1.53 -5.50
CA LEU A 90 -6.50 -2.45 -6.59
C LEU A 90 -7.91 -2.21 -7.14
N PRO A 91 -8.16 -2.49 -8.43
CA PRO A 91 -9.52 -2.45 -8.95
C PRO A 91 -10.38 -3.51 -8.26
N ARG A 92 -11.59 -3.13 -7.84
CA ARG A 92 -12.47 -4.01 -7.04
C ARG A 92 -12.74 -5.36 -7.71
N ARG A 93 -12.84 -5.40 -9.04
CA ARG A 93 -13.18 -6.64 -9.77
C ARG A 93 -12.10 -7.71 -9.68
N ILE A 94 -10.83 -7.30 -9.59
CA ILE A 94 -9.68 -8.20 -9.56
C ILE A 94 -9.02 -8.28 -8.17
N ALA A 95 -9.40 -7.40 -7.25
CA ALA A 95 -8.85 -7.30 -5.91
C ALA A 95 -9.10 -8.54 -5.01
N GLY A 96 -10.03 -9.41 -5.38
CA GLY A 96 -10.26 -10.69 -4.72
C GLY A 96 -9.37 -11.84 -5.22
N ASP A 97 -8.65 -11.66 -6.33
CA ASP A 97 -7.76 -12.67 -6.89
C ASP A 97 -6.44 -12.71 -6.09
N PRO A 98 -6.09 -13.86 -5.45
CA PRO A 98 -4.87 -14.00 -4.67
C PRO A 98 -3.58 -13.72 -5.46
N GLU A 99 -3.54 -14.06 -6.75
CA GLU A 99 -2.36 -13.86 -7.59
C GLU A 99 -2.19 -12.37 -7.95
N VAL A 100 -3.28 -11.66 -8.23
CA VAL A 100 -3.25 -10.21 -8.42
C VAL A 100 -2.73 -9.53 -7.16
N VAL A 101 -3.22 -9.93 -5.99
CA VAL A 101 -2.74 -9.39 -4.70
C VAL A 101 -1.27 -9.71 -4.50
N ARG A 102 -0.83 -10.96 -4.73
CA ARG A 102 0.57 -11.37 -4.56
C ARG A 102 1.50 -10.54 -5.44
N ARG A 103 1.17 -10.38 -6.71
CA ARG A 103 1.96 -9.57 -7.65
C ARG A 103 1.97 -8.09 -7.25
N GLN A 104 0.88 -7.58 -6.68
CA GLN A 104 0.85 -6.21 -6.20
C GLN A 104 1.73 -6.01 -4.96
N VAL A 105 1.69 -6.93 -4.00
CA VAL A 105 2.58 -6.90 -2.83
C VAL A 105 4.05 -6.90 -3.27
N ALA A 106 4.42 -7.75 -4.23
CA ALA A 106 5.78 -7.78 -4.75
C ALA A 106 6.20 -6.43 -5.38
N ALA A 107 5.32 -5.80 -6.17
CA ALA A 107 5.59 -4.49 -6.75
C ALA A 107 5.72 -3.37 -5.68
N VAL A 108 4.98 -3.47 -4.58
CA VAL A 108 5.10 -2.54 -3.44
C VAL A 108 6.46 -2.70 -2.75
N GLU A 109 6.88 -3.93 -2.50
CA GLU A 109 8.17 -4.21 -1.85
C GLU A 109 9.34 -3.83 -2.75
N GLU A 110 9.23 -4.04 -4.06
CA GLU A 110 10.22 -3.58 -5.04
C GLU A 110 10.35 -2.05 -5.05
N LEU A 111 9.22 -1.31 -5.00
CA LEU A 111 9.24 0.15 -4.91
C LEU A 111 9.90 0.62 -3.61
N LEU A 112 9.62 -0.04 -2.49
CA LEU A 112 10.28 0.27 -1.21
C LEU A 112 11.78 0.02 -1.30
N GLU A 113 12.21 -1.09 -1.88
CA GLU A 113 13.62 -1.41 -2.06
C GLU A 113 14.35 -0.40 -2.96
N GLN A 114 13.67 0.16 -3.97
CA GLN A 114 14.21 1.21 -4.84
C GLN A 114 14.48 2.53 -4.10
N HIS A 115 13.64 2.89 -3.12
CA HIS A 115 13.73 4.16 -2.38
C HIS A 115 14.36 4.02 -0.98
N ALA A 116 14.45 2.79 -0.48
CA ALA A 116 15.09 2.43 0.78
C ALA A 116 15.84 1.10 0.62
N PRO A 117 16.99 1.08 -0.09
CA PRO A 117 17.78 -0.12 -0.29
C PRO A 117 18.14 -0.80 1.04
N GLY A 118 17.88 -2.10 1.13
CA GLY A 118 18.01 -2.88 2.36
C GLY A 118 16.74 -2.93 3.21
N PHE A 119 15.62 -2.34 2.78
CA PHE A 119 14.34 -2.44 3.47
C PHE A 119 13.94 -3.90 3.70
N GLY A 120 14.00 -4.74 2.66
CA GLY A 120 13.65 -6.15 2.76
C GLY A 120 14.49 -6.91 3.80
N GLY A 121 15.77 -6.55 3.93
CA GLY A 121 16.69 -7.14 4.92
C GLY A 121 16.37 -6.75 6.37
N ARG A 122 15.57 -5.71 6.60
CA ARG A 122 15.12 -5.29 7.94
C ARG A 122 13.77 -5.86 8.34
N VAL A 123 13.03 -6.50 7.44
CA VAL A 123 11.68 -7.00 7.73
C VAL A 123 11.73 -8.19 8.69
N LEU A 124 11.24 -7.98 9.92
CA LEU A 124 11.03 -9.03 10.91
C LEU A 124 9.69 -9.74 10.72
N ASN A 125 8.65 -8.99 10.36
CA ASN A 125 7.32 -9.53 10.09
C ASN A 125 6.56 -8.64 9.12
N ARG A 126 5.63 -9.23 8.36
CA ARG A 126 4.75 -8.54 7.43
C ARG A 126 3.32 -9.05 7.54
N VAL A 127 2.37 -8.12 7.72
CA VAL A 127 0.94 -8.41 7.72
C VAL A 127 0.28 -7.75 6.52
N CYS A 128 -0.21 -8.60 5.59
CA CYS A 128 -0.99 -8.18 4.43
C CYS A 128 -2.50 -8.28 4.73
N ARG A 129 -3.17 -7.12 4.82
CA ARG A 129 -4.63 -7.03 4.90
C ARG A 129 -5.19 -6.85 3.49
N ARG A 130 -5.81 -7.91 3.00
CA ARG A 130 -6.47 -7.94 1.69
C ARG A 130 -7.80 -7.17 1.73
N PRO A 131 -8.24 -6.60 0.60
CA PRO A 131 -9.55 -6.00 0.53
C PRO A 131 -10.67 -7.00 0.85
N VAL A 132 -11.62 -6.59 1.67
CA VAL A 132 -12.89 -7.34 1.84
C VAL A 132 -13.82 -6.89 0.72
N ILE A 133 -14.03 -7.77 -0.26
CA ILE A 133 -14.90 -7.48 -1.40
C ILE A 133 -16.33 -7.83 -1.03
N TRP A 134 -17.11 -6.83 -0.62
CA TRP A 134 -18.56 -7.00 -0.52
C TRP A 134 -19.18 -6.99 -1.93
N ARG A 135 -19.82 -8.11 -2.30
CA ARG A 135 -20.60 -8.24 -3.54
C ARG A 135 -22.06 -7.88 -3.24
N ARG A 136 -22.71 -7.16 -4.14
CA ARG A 136 -24.16 -7.00 -4.07
C ARG A 136 -24.82 -8.39 -4.11
N PRO A 137 -25.86 -8.65 -3.31
CA PRO A 137 -26.75 -9.77 -3.57
C PRO A 137 -27.25 -9.63 -5.01
N THR A 138 -26.96 -10.61 -5.86
CA THR A 138 -27.67 -10.74 -7.13
C THR A 138 -29.10 -11.09 -6.77
N GLY A 139 -30.00 -10.11 -6.87
CA GLY A 139 -31.43 -10.36 -6.69
C GLY A 139 -31.88 -11.45 -7.67
N ARG A 140 -32.47 -12.51 -7.13
CA ARG A 140 -33.51 -13.26 -7.84
C ARG A 140 -34.83 -12.53 -7.61
#